data_AF-A0A8S7ILP8-F1
#
_entry.id   AF-A0A8S7ILP8-F1
#
_cell.length_a   1.000
_cell.length_b   1.000
_cell.length_c   1.000
_cell.angle_alpha   90.00
_cell.angle_beta   90.00
_cell.angle_gamma   90.00
#
_symmetry.space_group_name_H-M   'P 1'
#
loop_
_entity.id
_entity.type
_entity.pdbx_description
1 polymer ?
#
loop_
_entity_poly.entity_id
_entity_poly.type
_entity_poly.pdbx_seq_one_letter_code
_entity_poly.pdbx_strand_id
1 'polypeptide(L)'
;ELVDYNLNADIACVIPDSPEMQERVKKLDYGIEFINYFNAGVMFINTSEWKKNNITQKALEMINSGKVYRYADQDVLNILLNGRVHYLDKKYNNKTTLSVRCDEEQKNLPNTIIMHYVTQNKPWYKIFRAQNFDHYFSNSPWKNHKRNLAPSSSEIRLKSKVFWLEGKYCKAISYYYKYLLVKLFGLKI
;
A
#
# COMPACT_ATOMS: atom_id res chain seq x y z
N GLU A 1 12.04 16.63 -11.59
CA GLU A 1 11.52 17.12 -10.28
C GLU A 1 12.01 16.25 -9.13
N LEU A 2 11.55 14.99 -8.96
CA LEU A 2 11.98 14.16 -7.81
C LEU A 2 13.49 13.83 -7.81
N VAL A 3 14.07 13.54 -8.97
CA VAL A 3 15.51 13.22 -9.11
C VAL A 3 16.42 14.44 -9.00
N ASP A 4 15.85 15.63 -9.16
CA ASP A 4 16.56 16.92 -9.08
C ASP A 4 16.46 17.53 -7.67
N TYR A 5 15.83 16.80 -6.74
CA TYR A 5 15.55 17.29 -5.41
C TYR A 5 16.83 17.37 -4.55
N ASN A 6 17.08 18.52 -3.94
CA ASN A 6 18.23 18.70 -3.05
C ASN A 6 17.93 18.14 -1.65
N LEU A 7 18.60 17.05 -1.31
CA LEU A 7 18.45 16.35 -0.03
C LEU A 7 19.12 17.07 1.16
N ASN A 8 19.91 18.13 0.94
CA ASN A 8 20.65 18.85 1.98
C ASN A 8 21.31 17.90 3.01
N ALA A 9 21.14 18.18 4.30
CA ALA A 9 21.59 17.34 5.42
C ALA A 9 20.52 16.34 5.91
N ASP A 10 19.35 16.28 5.26
CA ASP A 10 18.31 15.32 5.60
C ASP A 10 18.72 13.91 5.14
N ILE A 11 18.28 12.91 5.90
CA ILE A 11 18.60 11.51 5.58
C ILE A 11 17.75 11.03 4.40
N ALA A 12 16.49 11.47 4.33
CA ALA A 12 15.56 11.06 3.29
C ALA A 12 14.47 12.10 3.07
N CYS A 13 13.98 12.17 1.84
CA CYS A 13 12.67 12.73 1.56
C CYS A 13 11.61 11.62 1.61
N VAL A 14 10.50 11.88 2.29
CA VAL A 14 9.43 10.92 2.58
C VAL A 14 8.07 11.58 2.36
N ILE A 15 6.99 10.79 2.30
CA ILE A 15 5.63 11.31 2.17
C ILE A 15 4.88 11.04 3.48
N PRO A 16 4.23 12.06 4.09
CA PRO A 16 3.48 11.86 5.31
C PRO A 16 2.34 10.87 5.11
N ASP A 17 2.16 9.98 6.08
CA ASP A 17 1.04 9.03 6.09
C ASP A 17 -0.28 9.75 6.40
N SER A 18 -1.41 9.07 6.25
CA SER A 18 -2.74 9.69 6.37
C SER A 18 -3.03 10.16 7.80
N PRO A 19 -3.92 11.16 7.98
CA PRO A 19 -4.29 11.63 9.32
C PRO A 19 -4.76 10.52 10.26
N GLU A 20 -5.48 9.52 9.73
CA GLU A 20 -5.91 8.35 10.52
C GLU A 20 -4.71 7.52 10.99
N MET A 21 -3.63 7.45 10.20
CA MET A 21 -2.41 6.78 10.62
C MET A 21 -1.71 7.56 11.73
N GLN A 22 -1.63 8.89 11.62
CA GLN A 22 -1.07 9.76 12.67
C GLN A 22 -1.75 9.50 14.02
N GLU A 23 -3.09 9.44 14.02
CA GLU A 23 -3.87 9.17 15.23
C GLU A 23 -3.74 7.74 15.75
N ARG A 24 -3.46 6.77 14.88
CA ARG A 24 -3.20 5.39 15.29
C ARG A 24 -1.84 5.25 15.96
N VAL A 25 -0.78 5.84 15.39
CA VAL A 25 0.58 5.68 15.93
C VAL A 25 0.78 6.38 17.26
N LYS A 26 0.08 7.50 17.51
CA LYS A 26 0.03 8.15 18.84
C LYS A 26 -0.41 7.21 19.96
N LYS A 27 -1.18 6.16 19.65
CA LYS A 27 -1.70 5.19 20.62
C LYS A 27 -0.79 3.98 20.84
N LEU A 28 0.29 3.83 20.07
CA LEU A 28 1.15 2.64 20.10
C LEU A 28 2.30 2.73 21.11
N ASP A 29 2.45 3.86 21.79
CA ASP A 29 3.46 4.16 22.81
C ASP A 29 4.85 3.59 22.50
N TYR A 30 5.54 4.25 21.56
CA TYR A 30 6.93 3.92 21.24
C TYR A 30 7.96 4.61 22.15
N GLY A 31 7.51 5.36 23.16
CA GLY A 31 8.38 6.18 24.01
C GLY A 31 8.96 7.41 23.31
N ILE A 32 8.43 7.77 22.14
CA ILE A 32 8.78 8.98 21.40
C ILE A 32 7.53 9.62 20.80
N GLU A 33 7.58 10.93 20.58
CA GLU A 33 6.58 11.65 19.81
C GLU A 33 7.06 11.80 18.36
N PHE A 34 6.25 11.37 17.40
CA PHE A 34 6.54 11.57 15.98
C PHE A 34 6.16 12.98 15.57
N ILE A 35 7.08 13.70 14.92
CA ILE A 35 6.78 15.01 14.34
C ILE A 35 5.71 14.87 13.25
N ASN A 36 5.92 13.93 12.33
CA ASN A 36 4.92 13.53 11.33
C ASN A 36 5.28 12.13 10.78
N TYR A 37 4.41 11.16 11.03
CA TYR A 37 4.69 9.78 10.67
C TYR A 37 4.55 9.57 9.16
N PHE A 38 5.57 9.02 8.50
CA PHE A 38 5.60 8.83 7.05
C PHE A 38 5.34 7.39 6.62
N ASN A 39 4.89 7.24 5.37
CA ASN A 39 4.75 5.93 4.75
C ASN A 39 6.08 5.47 4.13
N ALA A 40 6.55 4.28 4.46
CA ALA A 40 7.84 3.75 3.96
C ALA A 40 7.79 3.21 2.52
N GLY A 41 6.64 3.26 1.84
CA GLY A 41 6.47 2.73 0.49
C GLY A 41 7.24 3.48 -0.60
N VAL A 42 7.55 4.76 -0.37
CA VAL A 42 8.39 5.58 -1.25
C VAL A 42 9.28 6.44 -0.38
N MET A 43 10.59 6.33 -0.60
CA MET A 43 11.60 7.13 0.08
C MET A 43 12.68 7.53 -0.93
N PHE A 44 13.03 8.82 -0.96
CA PHE A 44 14.20 9.29 -1.69
C PHE A 44 15.35 9.47 -0.69
N ILE A 45 16.35 8.60 -0.76
CA ILE A 45 17.32 8.41 0.33
C ILE A 45 18.65 9.11 0.00
N ASN A 46 19.13 9.92 0.93
CA ASN A 46 20.51 10.42 0.93
C ASN A 46 21.43 9.30 1.45
N THR A 47 22.02 8.53 0.54
CA THR A 47 22.83 7.36 0.90
C THR A 47 24.07 7.72 1.72
N SER A 48 24.66 8.90 1.51
CA SER A 48 25.79 9.40 2.29
C SER A 48 25.39 9.64 3.75
N GLU A 49 24.31 10.38 4.00
CA GLU A 49 23.81 10.61 5.36
C GLU A 49 23.24 9.33 5.99
N TRP A 50 22.58 8.47 5.22
CA TRP A 50 22.11 7.16 5.69
C TRP A 50 23.26 6.30 6.23
N LYS A 51 24.38 6.24 5.48
CA LYS A 51 25.59 5.50 5.87
C LYS A 51 26.27 6.15 7.07
N LYS A 52 26.51 7.47 7.03
CA LYS A 52 27.15 8.22 8.13
C LYS A 52 26.45 8.04 9.47
N ASN A 53 25.13 7.86 9.44
CA ASN A 53 24.31 7.70 10.64
C ASN A 53 24.02 6.25 11.04
N ASN A 54 24.60 5.27 10.32
CA ASN A 54 24.45 3.83 10.55
C ASN A 54 22.97 3.37 10.61
N ILE A 55 22.10 3.95 9.78
CA ILE A 55 20.65 3.70 9.84
C ILE A 55 20.32 2.23 9.64
N THR A 56 20.95 1.56 8.66
CA THR A 56 20.70 0.13 8.39
C THR A 56 20.99 -0.74 9.60
N GLN A 57 22.15 -0.56 10.24
CA GLN A 57 22.54 -1.36 11.39
C GLN A 57 21.58 -1.13 12.56
N LYS A 58 21.28 0.14 12.88
CA LYS A 58 20.33 0.49 13.94
C LYS A 58 18.92 -0.08 13.68
N ALA A 59 18.47 -0.04 12.43
CA ALA A 59 17.17 -0.59 12.06
C ALA A 59 17.12 -2.11 12.29
N LEU A 60 18.17 -2.83 11.90
CA LEU A 60 18.28 -4.27 12.14
C LEU A 60 18.38 -4.61 13.62
N GLU A 61 19.15 -3.86 14.40
CA GLU A 61 19.24 -4.01 15.86
C GLU A 61 17.88 -3.82 16.52
N MET A 62 17.13 -2.79 16.12
CA MET A 62 15.78 -2.54 16.61
C MET A 62 14.82 -3.70 16.27
N ILE A 63 14.78 -4.12 15.00
CA ILE A 63 13.92 -5.23 14.55
C ILE A 63 14.25 -6.53 15.32
N ASN A 64 15.53 -6.78 15.60
CA ASN A 64 15.99 -7.97 16.29
C ASN A 64 15.98 -7.87 17.83
N SER A 65 15.57 -6.73 18.41
CA SER A 65 15.55 -6.50 19.87
C SER A 65 14.50 -7.31 20.63
N GLY A 66 13.58 -7.97 19.91
CA GLY A 66 12.40 -8.62 20.49
C GLY A 66 11.21 -7.68 20.73
N LYS A 67 11.38 -6.36 20.55
CA LYS A 67 10.26 -5.39 20.56
C LYS A 67 9.39 -5.59 19.33
N VAL A 68 8.07 -5.63 19.53
CA VAL A 68 7.10 -5.75 18.43
C VAL A 68 6.74 -4.36 17.90
N TYR A 69 7.07 -4.11 16.65
CA TYR A 69 6.66 -2.92 15.90
C TYR A 69 5.40 -3.24 15.10
N ARG A 70 4.35 -2.43 15.25
CA ARG A 70 3.01 -2.75 14.71
C ARG A 70 3.01 -2.72 13.19
N TYR A 71 3.77 -1.80 12.62
CA TYR A 71 3.97 -1.61 11.19
C TYR A 71 5.41 -1.95 10.77
N ALA A 72 6.05 -2.88 11.49
CA ALA A 72 7.35 -3.45 11.18
C ALA A 72 8.44 -2.39 10.92
N ASP A 73 9.11 -2.48 9.77
CA ASP A 73 10.17 -1.58 9.34
C ASP A 73 9.71 -0.11 9.24
N GLN A 74 8.43 0.15 8.91
CA GLN A 74 7.93 1.52 8.83
C GLN A 74 7.99 2.24 10.18
N ASP A 75 7.67 1.57 11.29
CA ASP A 75 7.81 2.18 12.63
C ASP A 75 9.27 2.43 12.97
N VAL A 76 10.14 1.46 12.70
CA VAL A 76 11.57 1.54 12.98
C VAL A 76 12.20 2.71 12.22
N LEU A 77 11.85 2.87 10.94
CA LEU A 77 12.31 3.99 10.13
C LEU A 77 11.75 5.32 10.63
N ASN A 78 10.47 5.38 11.01
CA ASN A 78 9.90 6.59 11.61
C ASN A 78 10.57 6.98 12.93
N ILE A 79 10.97 6.00 13.74
CA ILE A 79 11.71 6.25 14.99
C ILE A 79 13.12 6.77 14.68
N LEU A 80 13.86 6.11 13.80
CA LEU A 80 15.27 6.44 13.51
C LEU A 80 15.45 7.74 12.74
N LEU A 81 14.49 8.11 11.90
CA LEU A 81 14.58 9.27 11.02
C LEU A 81 13.78 10.47 11.55
N ASN A 82 13.12 10.36 12.71
CA ASN A 82 12.29 11.43 13.27
C ASN A 82 13.07 12.75 13.35
N GLY A 83 12.55 13.81 12.71
CA GLY A 83 13.18 15.12 12.68
C GLY A 83 14.38 15.29 11.75
N ARG A 84 14.72 14.28 10.94
CA ARG A 84 15.80 14.35 9.94
C ARG A 84 15.35 13.88 8.55
N VAL A 85 14.11 14.22 8.22
CA VAL A 85 13.48 13.93 6.93
C VAL A 85 12.84 15.18 6.38
N HIS A 86 12.78 15.24 5.06
CA HIS A 86 12.00 16.24 4.35
C HIS A 86 10.68 15.62 3.85
N TYR A 87 9.57 16.35 3.96
CA TYR A 87 8.25 15.85 3.53
C TYR A 87 7.91 16.31 2.12
N LEU A 88 7.71 15.36 1.21
CA LEU A 88 7.27 15.59 -0.16
C LEU A 88 5.75 15.64 -0.28
N ASP A 89 5.29 16.17 -1.41
CA ASP A 89 3.87 16.16 -1.78
C ASP A 89 3.32 14.73 -1.89
N LYS A 90 2.06 14.56 -1.49
CA LYS A 90 1.32 13.29 -1.54
C LYS A 90 1.23 12.69 -2.94
N LYS A 91 1.40 13.49 -4.02
CA LYS A 91 1.45 13.01 -5.41
C LYS A 91 2.53 11.94 -5.65
N TYR A 92 3.58 11.91 -4.82
CA TYR A 92 4.68 10.95 -4.91
C TYR A 92 4.47 9.65 -4.13
N ASN A 93 3.37 9.52 -3.37
CA ASN A 93 3.00 8.26 -2.71
C ASN A 93 1.49 8.28 -2.43
N ASN A 94 0.68 8.25 -3.49
CA ASN A 94 -0.75 8.26 -3.34
C ASN A 94 -1.26 6.83 -3.07
N LYS A 95 -1.66 6.58 -1.82
CA LYS A 95 -2.10 5.26 -1.36
C LYS A 95 -3.50 4.93 -1.89
N THR A 96 -3.60 3.90 -2.72
CA THR A 96 -4.86 3.38 -3.24
C THR A 96 -5.21 2.07 -2.54
N THR A 97 -6.34 2.05 -1.83
CA THR A 97 -6.86 0.81 -1.19
C THR A 97 -7.96 0.24 -2.07
N LEU A 98 -7.66 -0.82 -2.83
CA LEU A 98 -8.64 -1.40 -3.76
C LEU A 98 -9.82 -2.05 -3.03
N SER A 99 -10.99 -1.92 -3.65
CA SER A 99 -12.25 -2.45 -3.18
C SER A 99 -13.01 -3.07 -4.34
N VAL A 100 -13.78 -4.12 -4.07
CA VAL A 100 -14.67 -4.70 -5.09
C VAL A 100 -15.89 -3.82 -5.39
N ARG A 101 -16.17 -2.84 -4.52
CA ARG A 101 -17.40 -2.03 -4.52
C ARG A 101 -17.35 -0.88 -5.52
N CYS A 102 -16.22 -0.21 -5.66
CA CYS A 102 -16.06 0.95 -6.53
C CYS A 102 -14.69 0.97 -7.19
N ASP A 103 -14.52 1.89 -8.12
CA ASP A 103 -13.24 2.19 -8.75
C ASP A 103 -12.47 3.15 -7.84
N GLU A 104 -11.52 2.61 -7.08
CA GLU A 104 -10.78 3.37 -6.07
C GLU A 104 -9.71 4.27 -6.69
N GLU A 105 -9.28 3.99 -7.93
CA GLU A 105 -8.32 4.85 -8.63
C GLU A 105 -8.90 6.23 -8.94
N GLN A 106 -10.23 6.34 -9.12
CA GLN A 106 -10.89 7.62 -9.39
C GLN A 106 -10.87 8.58 -8.19
N LYS A 107 -10.58 8.08 -6.99
CA LYS A 107 -10.44 8.90 -5.78
C LYS A 107 -9.03 9.42 -5.58
N ASN A 108 -8.07 9.01 -6.42
CA ASN A 108 -6.71 9.48 -6.36
C ASN A 108 -6.60 10.95 -6.76
N LEU A 109 -5.56 11.62 -6.26
CA LEU A 109 -5.24 12.99 -6.63
C LEU A 109 -5.04 13.09 -8.16
N PRO A 110 -5.63 14.10 -8.84
CA PRO A 110 -5.49 14.25 -10.29
C PRO A 110 -4.03 14.35 -10.78
N ASN A 111 -3.13 14.86 -9.94
CA ASN A 111 -1.71 15.04 -10.23
C ASN A 111 -0.82 13.88 -9.72
N THR A 112 -1.40 12.71 -9.41
CA THR A 112 -0.66 11.55 -8.90
C THR A 112 0.47 11.15 -9.85
N ILE A 113 1.70 11.08 -9.32
CA ILE A 113 2.89 10.61 -10.03
C ILE A 113 3.17 9.13 -9.70
N ILE A 114 3.07 8.77 -8.42
CA ILE A 114 3.27 7.39 -7.96
C ILE A 114 2.01 6.94 -7.21
N MET A 115 1.36 5.92 -7.77
CA MET A 115 0.21 5.25 -7.18
C MET A 115 0.66 4.01 -6.41
N HIS A 116 0.36 3.96 -5.12
CA HIS A 116 0.78 2.88 -4.24
C HIS A 116 -0.44 2.05 -3.83
N TYR A 117 -0.61 0.87 -4.46
CA TYR A 117 -1.66 -0.08 -4.08
C TYR A 117 -1.35 -0.74 -2.74
N VAL A 118 -1.91 -0.17 -1.67
CA VAL A 118 -1.70 -0.63 -0.29
C VAL A 118 -2.69 -1.76 0.07
N THR A 119 -2.44 -2.45 1.19
CA THR A 119 -3.22 -3.61 1.69
C THR A 119 -3.06 -4.91 0.88
N GLN A 120 -3.84 -5.94 1.22
CA GLN A 120 -3.87 -7.25 0.54
C GLN A 120 -4.65 -7.23 -0.79
N ASN A 121 -5.50 -6.22 -1.00
CA ASN A 121 -6.26 -6.08 -2.23
C ASN A 121 -5.36 -5.45 -3.30
N LYS A 122 -4.97 -6.27 -4.28
CA LYS A 122 -3.95 -5.92 -5.27
C LYS A 122 -4.50 -5.95 -6.68
N PRO A 123 -4.03 -5.07 -7.58
CA PRO A 123 -4.65 -4.89 -8.89
C PRO A 123 -4.40 -6.05 -9.87
N TRP A 124 -3.45 -6.94 -9.56
CA TRP A 124 -3.27 -8.18 -10.30
C TRP A 124 -4.38 -9.22 -10.06
N TYR A 125 -5.34 -8.96 -9.18
CA TYR A 125 -6.57 -9.76 -9.08
C TYR A 125 -7.67 -9.19 -9.97
N LYS A 126 -8.31 -10.05 -10.76
CA LYS A 126 -9.34 -9.66 -11.75
C LYS A 126 -10.61 -9.05 -11.15
N ILE A 127 -10.83 -9.21 -9.84
CA ILE A 127 -12.07 -8.78 -9.18
C ILE A 127 -12.13 -7.27 -8.91
N PHE A 128 -10.97 -6.62 -8.83
CA PHE A 128 -10.83 -5.18 -8.59
C PHE A 128 -10.79 -4.42 -9.92
N ARG A 129 -11.35 -3.21 -9.92
CA ARG A 129 -11.21 -2.28 -11.05
C ARG A 129 -9.92 -1.49 -10.81
N ALA A 130 -8.99 -1.57 -11.74
CA ALA A 130 -7.69 -0.89 -11.65
C ALA A 130 -7.16 -0.56 -13.06
N GLN A 131 -7.70 0.52 -13.66
CA GLN A 131 -7.49 0.83 -15.07
C GLN A 131 -6.03 1.19 -15.37
N ASN A 132 -5.40 1.95 -14.47
CA ASN A 132 -3.98 2.30 -14.59
C ASN A 132 -3.13 1.04 -14.55
N PHE A 133 -3.37 0.14 -13.60
CA PHE A 133 -2.63 -1.12 -13.56
C PHE A 133 -2.87 -1.97 -14.81
N ASP A 134 -4.11 -2.11 -15.28
CA ASP A 134 -4.43 -2.89 -16.49
C ASP A 134 -3.70 -2.33 -17.73
N HIS A 135 -3.63 -1.01 -17.86
CA HIS A 135 -2.85 -0.36 -18.92
C HIS A 135 -1.37 -0.74 -18.87
N TYR A 136 -0.70 -0.57 -17.72
CA TYR A 136 0.73 -0.91 -17.61
C TYR A 136 0.97 -2.43 -17.71
N PHE A 137 0.09 -3.25 -17.14
CA PHE A 137 0.18 -4.71 -17.22
C PHE A 137 0.12 -5.20 -18.68
N SER A 138 -0.81 -4.67 -19.48
CA SER A 138 -0.95 -5.03 -20.90
C SER A 138 0.25 -4.61 -21.77
N ASN A 139 0.95 -3.54 -21.39
CA ASN A 139 2.18 -3.07 -22.05
C ASN A 139 3.46 -3.71 -21.49
N SER A 140 3.35 -4.48 -20.41
CA SER A 140 4.50 -5.10 -19.76
C SER A 140 4.87 -6.45 -20.37
N PRO A 141 6.09 -6.96 -20.10
CA PRO A 141 6.48 -8.34 -20.42
C PRO A 141 5.54 -9.40 -19.81
N TRP A 142 4.79 -9.06 -18.76
CA TRP A 142 3.87 -9.97 -18.06
C TRP A 142 2.44 -9.94 -18.60
N LYS A 143 2.16 -9.27 -19.72
CA LYS A 143 0.80 -9.15 -20.28
C LYS A 143 0.02 -10.46 -20.42
N ASN A 144 0.72 -11.57 -20.65
CA ASN A 144 0.14 -12.91 -20.82
C ASN A 144 0.09 -13.72 -19.50
N HIS A 145 0.54 -13.16 -18.38
CA HIS A 145 0.56 -13.84 -17.10
C HIS A 145 -0.86 -14.08 -16.59
N LYS A 146 -1.16 -15.31 -16.18
CA LYS A 146 -2.48 -15.67 -15.68
C LYS A 146 -2.75 -14.99 -14.34
N ARG A 147 -3.75 -14.11 -14.30
CA ARG A 147 -4.23 -13.47 -13.08
C ARG A 147 -5.27 -14.31 -12.36
N ASN A 148 -5.10 -14.47 -11.04
CA ASN A 148 -6.10 -15.07 -10.15
C ASN A 148 -7.35 -14.18 -10.07
N LEU A 149 -8.50 -14.76 -9.72
CA LEU A 149 -9.75 -14.02 -9.61
C LEU A 149 -9.72 -13.03 -8.45
N ALA A 150 -9.39 -13.51 -7.25
CA ALA A 150 -9.50 -12.76 -6.00
C ALA A 150 -8.45 -13.21 -4.97
N PRO A 151 -8.09 -12.35 -3.99
CA PRO A 151 -7.18 -12.72 -2.91
C PRO A 151 -7.81 -13.68 -1.90
N SER A 152 -9.14 -13.70 -1.79
CA SER A 152 -9.87 -14.55 -0.85
C SER A 152 -11.28 -14.87 -1.33
N SER A 153 -11.86 -15.96 -0.80
CA SER A 153 -13.28 -16.28 -1.01
C SER A 153 -14.22 -15.18 -0.52
N SER A 154 -13.81 -14.43 0.51
CA SER A 154 -14.59 -13.34 1.08
C SER A 154 -14.81 -12.21 0.08
N GLU A 155 -13.80 -11.87 -0.72
CA GLU A 155 -13.92 -10.86 -1.78
C GLU A 155 -14.83 -11.34 -2.93
N ILE A 156 -14.78 -12.63 -3.28
CA ILE A 156 -15.70 -13.22 -4.27
C ILE A 156 -17.16 -13.08 -3.80
N ARG A 157 -17.43 -13.41 -2.53
CA ARG A 157 -18.75 -13.24 -1.92
C ARG A 157 -19.19 -11.78 -1.91
N LEU A 158 -18.29 -10.86 -1.57
CA LEU A 158 -18.59 -9.43 -1.56
C LEU A 158 -18.92 -8.92 -2.96
N LYS A 159 -18.21 -9.36 -4.00
CA LYS A 159 -18.53 -9.01 -5.40
C LYS A 159 -19.89 -9.54 -5.85
N SER A 160 -20.27 -10.74 -5.43
CA SER A 160 -21.63 -11.27 -5.66
C SER A 160 -22.70 -10.34 -5.07
N LYS A 161 -22.52 -9.88 -3.82
CA LYS A 161 -23.41 -8.90 -3.19
C LYS A 161 -23.46 -7.57 -3.95
N VAL A 162 -22.31 -7.06 -4.40
CA VAL A 162 -22.26 -5.83 -5.21
C VAL A 162 -23.07 -6.00 -6.49
N PHE A 163 -22.89 -7.11 -7.24
CA PHE A 163 -23.69 -7.35 -8.44
C PHE A 163 -25.18 -7.51 -8.17
N TRP A 164 -25.54 -8.09 -7.02
CA TRP A 164 -26.95 -8.17 -6.61
C TRP A 164 -27.56 -6.79 -6.41
N LEU A 165 -26.86 -5.90 -5.70
CA LEU A 165 -27.29 -4.53 -5.46
C LEU A 165 -27.33 -3.69 -6.76
N GLU A 166 -26.44 -3.98 -7.72
CA GLU A 166 -26.44 -3.36 -9.05
C GLU A 166 -27.52 -3.94 -10.00
N GLY A 167 -28.38 -4.88 -9.55
CA GLY A 167 -29.40 -5.52 -10.39
C GLY A 167 -28.87 -6.56 -11.39
N LYS A 168 -27.58 -6.93 -11.29
CA LYS A 168 -26.90 -7.88 -12.20
C LYS A 168 -27.01 -9.31 -11.68
N TYR A 169 -28.24 -9.82 -11.55
CA TYR A 169 -28.54 -11.09 -10.86
C TYR A 169 -27.79 -12.30 -11.42
N CYS A 170 -27.69 -12.48 -12.74
CA CYS A 170 -26.95 -13.61 -13.32
C CYS A 170 -25.47 -13.59 -12.90
N LYS A 171 -24.84 -12.41 -12.86
CA LYS A 171 -23.45 -12.25 -12.39
C LYS A 171 -23.35 -12.50 -10.89
N ALA A 172 -24.31 -12.02 -10.11
CA ALA A 172 -24.36 -12.24 -8.67
C ALA A 172 -24.42 -13.73 -8.33
N ILE A 173 -25.28 -14.50 -9.00
CA ILE A 173 -25.42 -15.95 -8.84
C ILE A 173 -24.13 -16.66 -9.26
N SER A 174 -23.57 -16.31 -10.43
CA SER A 174 -22.31 -16.89 -10.91
C SER A 174 -21.15 -16.68 -9.91
N TYR A 175 -21.00 -15.47 -9.35
CA TYR A 175 -19.98 -15.19 -8.35
C TYR A 175 -20.27 -15.90 -7.02
N TYR A 176 -21.53 -16.05 -6.62
CA TYR A 176 -21.89 -16.80 -5.43
C TYR A 176 -21.52 -18.29 -5.56
N TYR A 177 -21.78 -18.88 -6.73
CA TYR A 177 -21.35 -20.24 -7.05
C TYR A 177 -19.83 -20.40 -6.98
N LYS A 178 -19.07 -19.47 -7.57
CA LYS A 178 -17.59 -19.43 -7.46
C LYS A 178 -17.14 -19.34 -6.01
N TYR A 179 -17.80 -18.52 -5.19
CA TYR A 179 -17.53 -18.44 -3.76
C TYR A 179 -17.69 -19.79 -3.06
N LEU A 180 -18.80 -20.51 -3.31
CA LEU A 180 -19.03 -21.84 -2.74
C LEU A 180 -17.95 -22.83 -3.16
N LEU A 181 -17.56 -22.81 -4.44
CA LEU A 181 -16.49 -23.65 -4.97
C LEU A 181 -15.16 -23.43 -4.25
N VAL A 182 -14.72 -22.17 -4.08
CA VAL A 182 -13.48 -21.87 -3.34
C VAL A 182 -13.62 -22.24 -1.86
N LYS A 183 -14.76 -21.93 -1.25
CA LYS A 183 -14.95 -22.06 0.20
C LYS A 183 -15.05 -23.52 0.65
N LEU A 184 -15.70 -24.37 -0.15
CA LEU A 184 -15.92 -25.78 0.17
C LEU A 184 -14.80 -26.68 -0.33
N PHE A 185 -14.20 -26.38 -1.48
CA PHE A 185 -13.24 -27.27 -2.14
C PHE A 185 -11.82 -26.71 -2.27
N GLY A 186 -11.56 -25.50 -1.77
CA GLY A 186 -10.22 -24.90 -1.79
C GLY A 186 -9.68 -24.58 -3.19
N LEU A 187 -10.55 -24.48 -4.19
CA LEU A 187 -10.16 -24.25 -5.58
C LEU A 187 -9.48 -22.89 -5.77
N LYS A 188 -8.34 -22.86 -6.47
CA LYS A 188 -7.69 -21.62 -6.92
C LYS A 188 -8.28 -21.22 -8.27
N ILE A 189 -9.08 -20.15 -8.29
CA ILE A 189 -9.73 -19.57 -9.48
C ILE A 189 -9.25 -18.16 -9.79
#